data_AF-A0A0A3W4J7-F1
#
_entry.id   AF-A0A0A3W4J7-F1
#
_cell.length_a   1.000
_cell.length_b   1.000
_cell.length_c   1.000
_cell.angle_alpha   90.00
_cell.angle_beta   90.00
_cell.angle_gamma   90.00
#
_symmetry.space_group_name_H-M   'P 1'
#
loop_
_entity.id
_entity.type
_entity.pdbx_description
1 polymer ?
#
loop_
_entity_poly.entity_id
_entity_poly.type
_entity_poly.pdbx_seq_one_letter_code
_entity_poly.pdbx_strand_id
1 'polypeptide(L)'
;MFKFNKKRWLSENKKDLQDFEDQLLYSMIETLEQVEKGKSLARFGDGEITLIDGDDIDFQKADPELAAELVNILRNDDESLLVCLPTILKACNDYEKNWWLKFWYVRWNDLKNKLNFNRHYGHSMVTRPDFFIMYPDKAIEMWKSIWNHKKIILITGEGSRLNLEHHLFDNASERQVIYSVAKNAYSDVSRVVNNVQKVTDKNTLILIALGPTGTVLAKRFSDMGYQALDIGHITSSYDEAIQMESVYFQ
;
A
#
# COMPACT_ATOMS: atom_id res chain seq x y z
N MET A 1 31.25 12.20 -1.92
CA MET A 1 30.27 11.16 -1.50
C MET A 1 30.37 11.03 0.02
N PHE A 2 29.46 11.64 0.79
CA PHE A 2 29.46 11.48 2.24
C PHE A 2 29.12 10.01 2.55
N LYS A 3 30.01 9.30 3.26
CA LYS A 3 29.69 7.96 3.77
C LYS A 3 28.49 8.08 4.69
N PHE A 4 27.44 7.31 4.44
CA PHE A 4 26.27 7.21 5.32
C PHE A 4 26.73 6.89 6.75
N ASN A 5 26.70 7.91 7.62
CA ASN A 5 26.96 7.72 9.04
C ASN A 5 25.63 7.44 9.75
N LYS A 6 25.21 6.17 9.65
CA LYS A 6 23.95 5.66 10.21
C LYS A 6 23.73 6.11 11.66
N LYS A 7 24.76 5.99 12.50
CA LYS A 7 24.66 6.31 13.94
C LYS A 7 24.39 7.79 14.17
N ARG A 8 25.10 8.67 13.44
CA ARG A 8 24.91 10.11 13.54
C ARG A 8 23.53 10.54 13.07
N TRP A 9 23.10 10.08 11.88
CA TRP A 9 21.80 10.46 11.36
C TRP A 9 20.64 9.96 12.22
N LEU A 10 20.72 8.70 12.68
CA LEU A 10 19.76 8.19 13.66
C LEU A 10 19.77 9.04 14.93
N SER A 11 20.93 9.40 15.48
CA SER A 11 20.96 10.29 16.66
C SER A 11 20.27 11.63 16.42
N GLU A 12 20.38 12.19 15.21
CA GLU A 12 19.79 13.49 14.83
C GLU A 12 18.28 13.40 14.54
N ASN A 13 17.79 12.27 14.02
CA ASN A 13 16.40 12.13 13.53
C ASN A 13 15.56 11.11 14.30
N LYS A 14 16.15 10.34 15.23
CA LYS A 14 15.47 9.24 15.92
C LYS A 14 14.23 9.72 16.64
N LYS A 15 14.28 10.88 17.29
CA LYS A 15 13.11 11.43 17.99
C LYS A 15 11.96 11.66 17.01
N ASP A 16 12.19 12.40 15.93
CA ASP A 16 11.16 12.70 14.93
C ASP A 16 10.58 11.43 14.30
N LEU A 17 11.43 10.46 13.95
CA LEU A 17 11.01 9.19 13.35
C LEU A 17 10.20 8.34 14.33
N GLN A 18 10.63 8.29 15.59
CA GLN A 18 9.95 7.58 16.68
C GLN A 18 8.60 8.25 17.00
N ASP A 19 8.57 9.58 17.10
CA ASP A 19 7.35 10.35 17.36
C ASP A 19 6.35 10.15 16.22
N PHE A 20 6.80 10.14 14.96
CA PHE A 20 5.93 9.81 13.83
C PHE A 20 5.39 8.38 13.91
N GLU A 21 6.28 7.38 14.08
CA GLU A 21 5.89 5.97 14.05
C GLU A 21 5.01 5.59 15.25
N ASP A 22 5.27 6.14 16.43
CA ASP A 22 4.52 5.79 17.64
C ASP A 22 3.22 6.60 17.81
N GLN A 23 3.10 7.80 17.20
CA GLN A 23 1.92 8.67 17.39
C GLN A 23 1.03 8.81 16.16
N LEU A 24 1.58 8.67 14.95
CA LEU A 24 0.86 8.95 13.71
C LEU A 24 0.71 7.72 12.81
N LEU A 25 1.49 6.66 13.01
CA LEU A 25 1.37 5.44 12.22
C LEU A 25 0.57 4.39 13.00
N TYR A 26 -0.61 4.03 12.48
CA TYR A 26 -1.34 2.87 12.99
C TYR A 26 -0.51 1.60 12.85
N SER A 27 -0.71 0.66 13.78
CA SER A 27 -0.26 -0.71 13.59
C SER A 27 -0.95 -1.35 12.38
N MET A 28 -0.42 -2.49 11.92
CA MET A 28 -1.05 -3.26 10.83
C MET A 28 -2.46 -3.74 11.18
N ILE A 29 -2.70 -4.10 12.45
CA ILE A 29 -4.02 -4.50 12.94
C ILE A 29 -4.98 -3.30 12.92
N GLU A 30 -4.62 -2.19 13.57
CA GLU A 30 -5.45 -0.98 13.58
C GLU A 30 -5.74 -0.49 12.16
N THR A 31 -4.78 -0.61 11.24
CA THR A 31 -4.96 -0.27 9.82
C THR A 31 -6.11 -1.07 9.20
N LEU A 32 -6.15 -2.40 9.38
CA LEU A 32 -7.24 -3.22 8.84
C LEU A 32 -8.56 -3.02 9.59
N GLU A 33 -8.55 -2.70 10.88
CA GLU A 33 -9.77 -2.30 11.59
C GLU A 33 -10.39 -1.02 11.00
N GLN A 34 -9.57 -0.07 10.55
CA GLN A 34 -10.05 1.13 9.86
C GLN A 34 -10.63 0.80 8.47
N VAL A 35 -10.00 -0.13 7.74
CA VAL A 35 -10.50 -0.58 6.43
C VAL A 35 -11.83 -1.33 6.59
N GLU A 36 -11.96 -2.20 7.59
CA GLU A 36 -13.20 -2.91 7.88
C GLU A 36 -14.36 -1.97 8.21
N LYS A 37 -14.07 -0.81 8.83
CA LYS A 37 -15.05 0.28 9.07
C LYS A 37 -15.47 1.04 7.79
N GLY A 38 -14.97 0.65 6.62
CA GLY A 38 -15.39 1.20 5.33
C GLY A 38 -14.42 2.18 4.70
N LYS A 39 -13.26 2.44 5.31
CA LYS A 39 -12.24 3.30 4.68
C LYS A 39 -11.63 2.63 3.46
N SER A 40 -11.39 3.41 2.41
CA SER A 40 -10.51 3.06 1.31
C SER A 40 -9.05 3.04 1.78
N LEU A 41 -8.17 2.40 1.01
CA LEU A 41 -6.76 2.19 1.37
C LEU A 41 -5.86 2.60 0.21
N ALA A 42 -5.08 3.66 0.38
CA ALA A 42 -4.03 4.05 -0.57
C ALA A 42 -2.68 3.87 0.10
N ARG A 43 -1.79 3.07 -0.49
CA ARG A 43 -0.50 2.75 0.12
C ARG A 43 0.65 3.46 -0.56
N PHE A 44 1.62 3.84 0.25
CA PHE A 44 2.94 4.30 -0.18
C PHE A 44 3.97 3.28 0.27
N GLY A 45 4.75 2.80 -0.69
CA GLY A 45 6.01 2.12 -0.47
C GLY A 45 7.17 3.01 -0.90
N ASP A 46 8.31 2.38 -1.10
CA ASP A 46 9.51 3.01 -1.64
C ASP A 46 9.32 3.51 -3.08
N GLY A 47 8.52 2.80 -3.89
CA GLY A 47 8.24 3.17 -5.28
C GLY A 47 7.51 4.51 -5.42
N GLU A 48 6.41 4.71 -4.69
CA GLU A 48 5.65 5.96 -4.73
C GLU A 48 6.49 7.15 -4.23
N ILE A 49 7.26 6.95 -3.16
CA ILE A 49 8.15 7.97 -2.61
C ILE A 49 9.29 8.29 -3.60
N THR A 50 9.80 7.28 -4.31
CA THR A 50 10.82 7.46 -5.36
C THR A 50 10.28 8.29 -6.53
N LEU A 51 9.05 8.02 -6.96
CA LEU A 51 8.37 8.77 -8.03
C LEU A 51 8.06 10.22 -7.63
N ILE A 52 7.72 10.48 -6.36
CA ILE A 52 7.51 11.85 -5.86
C ILE A 52 8.76 12.72 -6.06
N ASP A 53 9.95 12.15 -5.94
CA ASP A 53 11.21 12.86 -6.12
C ASP A 53 11.66 12.94 -7.60
N GLY A 54 10.86 12.36 -8.52
CA GLY A 54 11.08 12.45 -9.97
C GLY A 54 11.95 11.34 -10.56
N ASP A 55 12.18 10.25 -9.81
CA ASP A 55 12.95 9.09 -10.27
C ASP A 55 12.04 7.99 -10.86
N ASP A 56 12.50 7.34 -11.92
CA ASP A 56 11.84 6.16 -12.50
C ASP A 56 11.88 4.95 -11.54
N ILE A 57 10.88 4.08 -11.63
CA ILE A 57 10.90 2.73 -11.06
C ILE A 57 10.65 1.67 -12.15
N ASP A 58 10.91 0.39 -11.84
CA ASP A 58 10.93 -0.72 -12.81
C ASP A 58 9.70 -0.84 -13.74
N PHE A 59 8.54 -0.42 -13.24
CA PHE A 59 7.24 -0.57 -13.89
C PHE A 59 6.46 0.74 -14.06
N GLN A 60 7.04 1.89 -13.67
CA GLN A 60 6.42 3.20 -13.85
C GLN A 60 7.51 4.26 -14.02
N LYS A 61 7.47 4.97 -15.14
CA LYS A 61 8.30 6.14 -15.36
C LYS A 61 7.84 7.30 -14.48
N ALA A 62 8.81 8.12 -14.08
CA ALA A 62 8.57 9.40 -13.47
C ALA A 62 7.73 10.26 -14.40
N ASP A 63 6.68 10.84 -13.82
CA ASP A 63 5.75 11.71 -14.50
C ASP A 63 5.42 12.85 -13.51
N PRO A 64 5.60 14.12 -13.89
CA PRO A 64 5.34 15.24 -12.98
C PRO A 64 3.89 15.32 -12.48
N GLU A 65 2.92 14.89 -13.29
CA GLU A 65 1.50 14.84 -12.89
C GLU A 65 1.27 13.73 -11.86
N LEU A 66 1.85 12.55 -12.09
CA LEU A 66 1.82 11.46 -11.11
C LEU A 66 2.47 11.87 -9.79
N ALA A 67 3.65 12.49 -9.84
CA ALA A 67 4.36 12.95 -8.64
C ALA A 67 3.52 13.96 -7.86
N ALA A 68 2.93 14.95 -8.54
CA ALA A 68 2.05 15.93 -7.91
C ALA A 68 0.78 15.28 -7.31
N GLU A 69 0.18 14.33 -8.01
CA GLU A 69 -0.99 13.59 -7.54
C GLU A 69 -0.67 12.75 -6.30
N LEU A 70 0.48 12.05 -6.28
CA LEU A 70 0.95 11.31 -5.11
C LEU A 70 1.20 12.23 -3.90
N VAL A 71 1.76 13.42 -4.09
CA VAL A 71 1.90 14.41 -3.01
C VAL A 71 0.55 14.88 -2.49
N ASN A 72 -0.43 15.10 -3.37
CA ASN A 72 -1.78 15.47 -2.95
C ASN A 72 -2.45 14.35 -2.15
N ILE A 73 -2.24 13.08 -2.53
CA ILE A 73 -2.73 11.92 -1.79
C ILE A 73 -2.05 11.83 -0.42
N LEU A 74 -0.73 12.05 -0.30
CA LEU A 74 -0.04 12.05 1.02
C LEU A 74 -0.60 13.09 1.99
N ARG A 75 -1.10 14.20 1.45
CA ARG A 75 -1.69 15.32 2.19
C ARG A 75 -3.19 15.18 2.40
N ASN A 76 -3.78 14.05 2.00
CA ASN A 76 -5.21 13.83 2.07
C ASN A 76 -5.79 14.16 3.45
N ASP A 77 -6.90 14.89 3.44
CA ASP A 77 -7.67 15.29 4.60
C ASP A 77 -9.04 14.59 4.69
N ASP A 78 -9.44 13.87 3.63
CA ASP A 78 -10.67 13.07 3.59
C ASP A 78 -10.56 11.83 4.47
N GLU A 79 -11.49 11.67 5.41
CA GLU A 79 -11.55 10.52 6.32
C GLU A 79 -11.97 9.22 5.63
N SER A 80 -12.54 9.31 4.42
CA SER A 80 -12.93 8.15 3.62
C SER A 80 -11.72 7.33 3.14
N LEU A 81 -10.54 7.96 3.02
CA LEU A 81 -9.31 7.32 2.57
C LEU A 81 -8.27 7.24 3.69
N LEU A 82 -7.86 6.02 4.01
CA LEU A 82 -6.67 5.78 4.82
C LEU A 82 -5.42 5.76 3.93
N VAL A 83 -4.58 6.78 4.08
CA VAL A 83 -3.26 6.82 3.44
C VAL A 83 -2.28 6.05 4.29
N CYS A 84 -1.50 5.16 3.69
CA CYS A 84 -0.56 4.31 4.41
C CYS A 84 0.89 4.56 4.05
N LEU A 85 1.77 4.50 5.04
CA LEU A 85 3.21 4.62 4.89
C LEU A 85 3.90 3.33 5.34
N PRO A 86 5.11 3.04 4.81
CA PRO A 86 5.85 1.87 5.24
C PRO A 86 6.43 2.10 6.63
N THR A 87 6.89 1.00 7.22
CA THR A 87 7.57 1.06 8.52
C THR A 87 8.75 2.05 8.51
N ILE A 88 9.02 2.63 9.67
CA ILE A 88 10.13 3.55 9.84
C ILE A 88 11.27 2.89 10.62
N LEU A 89 11.00 2.40 11.84
CA LEU A 89 12.01 1.80 12.71
C LEU A 89 11.73 0.33 13.04
N LYS A 90 10.54 -0.21 12.73
CA LYS A 90 10.10 -1.56 13.11
C LYS A 90 9.80 -2.46 11.90
N ALA A 91 10.68 -3.39 11.55
CA ALA A 91 10.42 -4.37 10.48
C ALA A 91 10.42 -5.81 11.02
N CYS A 92 9.98 -6.78 10.20
CA CYS A 92 9.95 -8.18 10.60
C CYS A 92 11.34 -8.77 10.90
N ASN A 93 12.40 -8.22 10.31
CA ASN A 93 13.78 -8.66 10.54
C ASN A 93 14.80 -7.50 10.44
N ASP A 94 16.02 -7.77 10.89
CA ASP A 94 17.09 -6.76 10.91
C ASP A 94 17.56 -6.34 9.51
N TYR A 95 17.48 -7.21 8.51
CA TYR A 95 17.87 -6.86 7.13
C TYR A 95 16.93 -5.79 6.57
N GLU A 96 15.63 -6.02 6.69
CA GLU A 96 14.61 -5.09 6.23
C GLU A 96 14.62 -3.79 7.03
N LYS A 97 14.76 -3.87 8.36
CA LYS A 97 14.95 -2.70 9.21
C LYS A 97 16.13 -1.86 8.74
N ASN A 98 17.25 -2.49 8.40
CA ASN A 98 18.43 -1.79 7.89
C ASN A 98 18.19 -1.17 6.51
N TRP A 99 17.37 -1.79 5.68
CA TRP A 99 17.00 -1.28 4.36
C TRP A 99 16.12 -0.02 4.50
N TRP A 100 15.03 -0.09 5.27
CA TRP A 100 14.16 1.06 5.51
C TRP A 100 14.89 2.22 6.18
N LEU A 101 15.80 1.95 7.12
CA LEU A 101 16.63 2.99 7.72
C LEU A 101 17.53 3.70 6.70
N LYS A 102 18.06 3.00 5.70
CA LYS A 102 18.83 3.61 4.60
C LYS A 102 17.91 4.38 3.65
N PHE A 103 16.72 3.86 3.39
CA PHE A 103 15.73 4.53 2.57
C PHE A 103 15.34 5.88 3.20
N TRP A 104 14.97 5.87 4.48
CA TRP A 104 14.60 7.06 5.24
C TRP A 104 15.76 8.03 5.44
N TYR A 105 17.00 7.54 5.53
CA TYR A 105 18.18 8.40 5.53
C TYR A 105 18.21 9.39 4.37
N VAL A 106 17.81 8.91 3.19
CA VAL A 106 17.83 9.71 1.96
C VAL A 106 16.54 10.54 1.84
N ARG A 107 15.38 9.97 2.17
CA ARG A 107 14.08 10.51 1.76
C ARG A 107 13.32 11.26 2.86
N TRP A 108 13.64 11.06 4.14
CA TRP A 108 12.83 11.57 5.26
C TRP A 108 12.69 13.10 5.26
N ASN A 109 13.77 13.84 5.02
CA ASN A 109 13.74 15.30 5.06
C ASN A 109 12.83 15.91 4.00
N ASP A 110 12.74 15.29 2.83
CA ASP A 110 11.90 15.78 1.74
C ASP A 110 10.47 15.27 1.86
N LEU A 111 10.26 14.05 2.36
CA LEU A 111 8.92 13.51 2.56
C LEU A 111 8.21 14.19 3.73
N LYS A 112 8.89 14.44 4.86
CA LYS A 112 8.24 15.00 6.07
C LYS A 112 7.53 16.33 5.81
N ASN A 113 8.07 17.18 4.94
CA ASN A 113 7.46 18.47 4.56
C ASN A 113 6.22 18.31 3.66
N LYS A 114 5.94 17.07 3.22
CA LYS A 114 4.79 16.70 2.41
C LYS A 114 3.72 15.96 3.23
N LEU A 115 3.99 15.61 4.49
CA LEU A 115 3.04 14.91 5.36
C LEU A 115 2.07 15.86 6.07
N ASN A 116 0.92 15.31 6.45
CA ASN A 116 -0.10 15.94 7.27
C ASN A 116 -0.04 15.37 8.70
N PHE A 117 0.62 16.08 9.61
CA PHE A 117 0.81 15.65 11.01
C PHE A 117 -0.45 15.75 11.88
N ASN A 118 -1.58 16.23 11.33
CA ASN A 118 -2.86 16.29 12.05
C ASN A 118 -3.71 15.02 11.84
N ARG A 119 -3.21 14.04 11.09
CA ARG A 119 -3.91 12.81 10.73
C ARG A 119 -3.04 11.59 11.01
N HIS A 120 -3.70 10.48 11.31
CA HIS A 120 -3.03 9.19 11.37
C HIS A 120 -2.89 8.60 9.97
N TYR A 121 -1.78 7.92 9.74
CA TYR A 121 -1.47 7.11 8.58
C TYR A 121 -1.67 5.63 8.92
N GLY A 122 -2.12 4.85 7.94
CA GLY A 122 -2.12 3.39 8.05
C GLY A 122 -0.75 2.80 7.75
N HIS A 123 -0.60 1.49 7.96
CA HIS A 123 0.65 0.78 7.75
C HIS A 123 0.66 0.09 6.37
N SER A 124 1.55 0.47 5.46
CA SER A 124 1.52 -0.08 4.09
C SER A 124 1.98 -1.54 4.01
N MET A 125 2.63 -2.05 5.06
CA MET A 125 3.07 -3.44 5.17
C MET A 125 1.91 -4.45 5.38
N VAL A 126 0.66 -3.99 5.54
CA VAL A 126 -0.52 -4.89 5.62
C VAL A 126 -0.70 -5.79 4.39
N THR A 127 -0.03 -5.46 3.28
CA THR A 127 -0.05 -6.24 2.02
C THR A 127 1.29 -6.95 1.73
N ARG A 128 2.20 -6.97 2.70
CA ARG A 128 3.59 -7.45 2.56
C ARG A 128 3.83 -8.69 3.45
N PRO A 129 4.91 -9.46 3.20
CA PRO A 129 5.16 -10.70 3.95
C PRO A 129 5.20 -10.47 5.45
N ASP A 130 5.73 -9.32 5.89
CA ASP A 130 5.74 -8.84 7.26
C ASP A 130 4.46 -9.11 8.03
N PHE A 131 3.30 -8.76 7.46
CA PHE A 131 2.04 -8.89 8.17
C PHE A 131 1.66 -10.36 8.38
N PHE A 132 1.86 -11.19 7.36
CA PHE A 132 1.60 -12.62 7.42
C PHE A 132 2.63 -13.36 8.28
N ILE A 133 3.88 -12.89 8.37
CA ILE A 133 4.89 -13.48 9.25
C ILE A 133 4.64 -13.12 10.72
N MET A 134 4.29 -11.86 10.99
CA MET A 134 4.06 -11.38 12.36
C MET A 134 2.70 -11.82 12.92
N TYR A 135 1.72 -12.05 12.05
CA TYR A 135 0.33 -12.35 12.41
C TYR A 135 -0.30 -13.39 11.47
N PRO A 136 0.24 -14.61 11.33
CA PRO A 136 -0.11 -15.56 10.26
C PRO A 136 -1.62 -15.82 10.12
N ASP A 137 -2.27 -16.38 11.13
CA ASP A 137 -3.71 -16.65 11.06
C ASP A 137 -4.54 -15.37 11.06
N LYS A 138 -4.14 -14.39 11.88
CA LYS A 138 -4.91 -13.16 12.09
C LYS A 138 -4.94 -12.27 10.85
N ALA A 139 -3.83 -12.17 10.12
CA ALA A 139 -3.73 -11.41 8.88
C ALA A 139 -4.68 -11.97 7.82
N ILE A 140 -4.74 -13.30 7.68
CA ILE A 140 -5.66 -13.98 6.77
C ILE A 140 -7.11 -13.70 7.17
N GLU A 141 -7.44 -13.88 8.45
CA GLU A 141 -8.79 -13.65 8.99
C GLU A 141 -9.26 -12.22 8.71
N MET A 142 -8.43 -11.22 9.04
CA MET A 142 -8.78 -9.80 8.89
C MET A 142 -8.93 -9.39 7.42
N TRP A 143 -8.06 -9.87 6.53
CA TRP A 143 -8.23 -9.60 5.11
C TRP A 143 -9.50 -10.26 4.56
N LYS A 144 -9.75 -11.51 4.92
CA LYS A 144 -10.95 -12.24 4.47
C LYS A 144 -12.24 -11.64 5.04
N SER A 145 -12.24 -11.05 6.23
CA SER A 145 -13.44 -10.40 6.79
C SER A 145 -13.89 -9.21 5.94
N ILE A 146 -12.95 -8.43 5.38
CA ILE A 146 -13.23 -7.23 4.60
C ILE A 146 -14.08 -7.53 3.35
N TRP A 147 -13.86 -8.65 2.66
CA TRP A 147 -14.60 -9.02 1.44
C TRP A 147 -15.52 -10.24 1.63
N ASN A 148 -15.78 -10.66 2.86
CA ASN A 148 -16.64 -11.81 3.13
C ASN A 148 -18.04 -11.61 2.56
N HIS A 149 -18.46 -12.52 1.67
CA HIS A 149 -19.71 -12.48 0.92
C HIS A 149 -19.96 -11.18 0.12
N LYS A 150 -18.93 -10.36 -0.11
CA LYS A 150 -19.04 -9.15 -0.94
C LYS A 150 -18.75 -9.47 -2.41
N LYS A 151 -19.35 -8.67 -3.30
CA LYS A 151 -18.92 -8.59 -4.69
C LYS A 151 -17.61 -7.83 -4.74
N ILE A 152 -16.63 -8.34 -5.49
CA ILE A 152 -15.33 -7.68 -5.65
C ILE A 152 -14.98 -7.46 -7.12
N ILE A 153 -14.33 -6.34 -7.40
CA ILE A 153 -13.63 -6.09 -8.66
C ILE A 153 -12.14 -6.06 -8.39
N LEU A 154 -11.39 -6.92 -9.06
CA LEU A 154 -9.94 -6.97 -9.04
C LEU A 154 -9.40 -6.14 -10.22
N ILE A 155 -8.64 -5.10 -9.93
CA ILE A 155 -7.97 -4.25 -10.92
C ILE A 155 -6.49 -4.58 -10.90
N THR A 156 -5.95 -5.07 -12.01
CA THR A 156 -4.52 -5.42 -12.08
C THR A 156 -3.93 -5.29 -13.47
N GLY A 157 -2.60 -5.29 -13.57
CA GLY A 157 -1.90 -5.23 -14.85
C GLY A 157 -1.94 -6.57 -15.59
N GLU A 158 -1.94 -6.54 -16.92
CA GLU A 158 -1.72 -7.74 -17.74
C GLU A 158 -0.40 -8.42 -17.34
N GLY A 159 -0.44 -9.73 -17.08
CA GLY A 159 0.75 -10.49 -16.62
C GLY A 159 1.20 -10.16 -15.19
N SER A 160 0.36 -9.48 -14.39
CA SER A 160 0.60 -9.25 -12.97
C SER A 160 0.81 -10.56 -12.19
N ARG A 161 1.55 -10.48 -11.08
CA ARG A 161 1.75 -11.58 -10.14
C ARG A 161 0.57 -11.77 -9.17
N LEU A 162 -0.46 -10.92 -9.25
CA LEU A 162 -1.67 -11.11 -8.48
C LEU A 162 -2.37 -12.40 -8.93
N ASN A 163 -2.44 -13.39 -8.03
CA ASN A 163 -3.16 -14.62 -8.30
C ASN A 163 -4.66 -14.38 -8.10
N LEU A 164 -5.42 -14.32 -9.19
CA LEU A 164 -6.84 -14.01 -9.18
C LEU A 164 -7.71 -15.13 -8.59
N GLU A 165 -7.19 -16.36 -8.58
CA GLU A 165 -7.84 -17.54 -7.98
C GLU A 165 -7.26 -17.90 -6.61
N HIS A 166 -6.53 -16.97 -5.99
CA HIS A 166 -5.95 -17.18 -4.68
C HIS A 166 -7.04 -17.38 -3.61
N HIS A 167 -6.83 -18.33 -2.69
CA HIS A 167 -7.78 -18.67 -1.63
C HIS A 167 -8.03 -17.52 -0.61
N LEU A 168 -7.24 -16.44 -0.69
CA LEU A 168 -7.55 -15.20 0.03
C LEU A 168 -8.89 -14.61 -0.43
N PHE A 169 -9.32 -14.87 -1.67
CA PHE A 169 -10.54 -14.32 -2.25
C PHE A 169 -11.69 -15.34 -2.37
N ASP A 170 -11.54 -16.53 -1.79
CA ASP A 170 -12.51 -17.64 -1.95
C ASP A 170 -13.88 -17.38 -1.28
N ASN A 171 -13.93 -16.45 -0.32
CA ASN A 171 -15.12 -16.12 0.44
C ASN A 171 -15.86 -14.87 -0.10
N ALA A 172 -15.36 -14.28 -1.19
CA ALA A 172 -16.11 -13.29 -1.95
C ALA A 172 -17.31 -13.94 -2.66
N SER A 173 -18.42 -13.22 -2.81
CA SER A 173 -19.63 -13.76 -3.45
C SER A 173 -19.58 -13.72 -4.98
N GLU A 174 -18.89 -12.73 -5.55
CA GLU A 174 -18.70 -12.56 -6.98
C GLU A 174 -17.33 -11.92 -7.23
N ARG A 175 -16.64 -12.36 -8.29
CA ARG A 175 -15.35 -11.79 -8.71
C ARG A 175 -15.42 -11.35 -10.16
N GLN A 176 -15.12 -10.08 -10.40
CA GLN A 176 -14.88 -9.54 -11.73
C GLN A 176 -13.45 -8.99 -11.81
N VAL A 177 -12.87 -9.02 -13.01
CA VAL A 177 -11.50 -8.54 -13.24
C VAL A 177 -11.50 -7.44 -14.29
N ILE A 178 -10.76 -6.37 -14.02
CA ILE A 178 -10.46 -5.31 -15.00
C ILE A 178 -8.95 -5.23 -15.16
N TYR A 179 -8.47 -5.58 -16.35
CA TYR A 179 -7.06 -5.46 -16.68
C TYR A 179 -6.70 -4.05 -17.11
N SER A 180 -5.51 -3.61 -16.71
CA SER A 180 -4.77 -2.46 -17.22
C SER A 180 -3.42 -2.90 -17.79
N VAL A 181 -2.64 -1.97 -18.32
CA VAL A 181 -1.33 -2.26 -18.87
C VAL A 181 -0.33 -2.66 -17.77
N ALA A 182 0.67 -3.49 -18.12
CA ALA A 182 1.64 -4.03 -17.17
C ALA A 182 2.64 -3.00 -16.61
N LYS A 183 2.93 -1.94 -17.38
CA LYS A 183 3.89 -0.88 -17.04
C LYS A 183 3.34 0.47 -17.47
N ASN A 184 3.72 1.53 -16.75
CA ASN A 184 3.26 2.89 -16.97
C ASN A 184 1.73 3.00 -16.92
N ALA A 185 1.09 2.26 -16.02
CA ALA A 185 -0.36 2.17 -15.94
C ALA A 185 -1.03 3.50 -15.58
N TYR A 186 -0.27 4.50 -15.12
CA TYR A 186 -0.79 5.82 -14.83
C TYR A 186 -1.47 6.46 -16.05
N SER A 187 -0.95 6.25 -17.26
CA SER A 187 -1.56 6.77 -18.49
C SER A 187 -2.92 6.15 -18.82
N ASP A 188 -3.29 5.05 -18.15
CA ASP A 188 -4.50 4.28 -18.41
C ASP A 188 -5.58 4.47 -17.33
N VAL A 189 -5.33 5.31 -16.31
CA VAL A 189 -6.24 5.59 -15.19
C VAL A 189 -7.65 5.94 -15.67
N SER A 190 -7.76 6.84 -16.66
CA SER A 190 -9.07 7.30 -17.16
C SER A 190 -9.90 6.16 -17.76
N ARG A 191 -9.29 5.23 -18.48
CA ARG A 191 -9.99 4.06 -19.03
C ARG A 191 -10.46 3.13 -17.92
N VAL A 192 -9.59 2.85 -16.94
CA VAL A 192 -9.90 1.98 -15.80
C VAL A 192 -11.07 2.53 -14.98
N VAL A 193 -11.03 3.81 -14.62
CA VAL A 193 -12.10 4.51 -13.88
C VAL A 193 -13.42 4.41 -14.63
N ASN A 194 -13.42 4.75 -15.93
CA ASN A 194 -14.63 4.69 -16.76
C ASN A 194 -15.21 3.28 -16.88
N ASN A 195 -14.36 2.25 -16.91
CA ASN A 195 -14.83 0.86 -16.97
C ASN A 195 -15.48 0.44 -15.66
N VAL A 196 -14.87 0.73 -14.51
CA VAL A 196 -15.46 0.43 -13.19
C VAL A 196 -16.83 1.08 -13.05
N GLN A 197 -16.95 2.37 -13.35
CA GLN A 197 -18.22 3.10 -13.22
C GLN A 197 -19.36 2.54 -14.08
N LYS A 198 -19.05 1.86 -15.18
CA LYS A 198 -20.05 1.26 -16.08
C LYS A 198 -20.55 -0.11 -15.61
N VAL A 199 -19.73 -0.84 -14.87
CA VAL A 199 -19.98 -2.26 -14.57
C VAL A 199 -20.42 -2.50 -13.13
N THR A 200 -20.39 -1.49 -12.27
CA THR A 200 -20.69 -1.69 -10.84
C THR A 200 -21.32 -0.51 -10.12
N ASP A 201 -21.88 -0.79 -8.95
CA ASP A 201 -22.45 0.14 -7.98
C ASP A 201 -21.52 0.38 -6.78
N LYS A 202 -21.98 1.18 -5.81
CA LYS A 202 -21.19 1.52 -4.61
C LYS A 202 -21.07 0.39 -3.58
N ASN A 203 -21.82 -0.70 -3.73
CA ASN A 203 -21.80 -1.84 -2.81
C ASN A 203 -20.69 -2.84 -3.17
N THR A 204 -20.07 -2.69 -4.33
CA THR A 204 -18.97 -3.55 -4.77
C THR A 204 -17.64 -3.01 -4.27
N LEU A 205 -16.84 -3.89 -3.66
CA LEU A 205 -15.51 -3.54 -3.17
C LEU A 205 -14.49 -3.59 -4.31
N ILE A 206 -13.67 -2.56 -4.45
CA ILE A 206 -12.63 -2.49 -5.48
C ILE A 206 -11.30 -2.88 -4.85
N LEU A 207 -10.63 -3.90 -5.38
CA LEU A 207 -9.32 -4.37 -4.94
C LEU A 207 -8.30 -4.12 -6.05
N ILE A 208 -7.19 -3.45 -5.75
CA ILE A 208 -6.28 -2.91 -6.76
C ILE A 208 -4.85 -3.42 -6.54
N ALA A 209 -4.24 -4.01 -7.56
CA ALA A 209 -2.84 -4.39 -7.60
C ALA A 209 -2.20 -3.86 -8.89
N LEU A 210 -1.81 -2.57 -8.87
CA LEU A 210 -1.36 -1.84 -10.06
C LEU A 210 -0.23 -0.82 -9.75
N GLY A 211 0.64 -1.13 -8.80
CA GLY A 211 1.76 -0.25 -8.41
C GLY A 211 1.30 1.14 -7.96
N PRO A 212 2.04 2.23 -8.28
CA PRO A 212 1.67 3.60 -7.96
C PRO A 212 0.31 4.02 -8.52
N THR A 213 -0.10 3.41 -9.63
CA THR A 213 -1.44 3.64 -10.19
C THR A 213 -2.53 3.10 -9.28
N GLY A 214 -2.23 2.05 -8.49
CA GLY A 214 -3.11 1.55 -7.45
C GLY A 214 -3.41 2.58 -6.37
N THR A 215 -2.39 3.28 -5.86
CA THR A 215 -2.52 4.39 -4.91
C THR A 215 -3.42 5.50 -5.47
N VAL A 216 -3.19 5.88 -6.73
CA VAL A 216 -4.00 6.90 -7.43
C VAL A 216 -5.46 6.45 -7.59
N LEU A 217 -5.69 5.22 -8.05
CA LEU A 217 -7.03 4.69 -8.25
C LEU A 217 -7.78 4.57 -6.92
N ALA A 218 -7.11 4.15 -5.83
CA ALA A 218 -7.72 4.09 -4.50
C ALA A 218 -8.25 5.47 -4.08
N LYS A 219 -7.47 6.54 -4.24
CA LYS A 219 -7.95 7.91 -4.00
C LYS A 219 -9.13 8.28 -4.88
N ARG A 220 -8.99 8.14 -6.21
CA ARG A 220 -10.02 8.57 -7.16
C ARG A 220 -11.34 7.84 -6.95
N PHE A 221 -11.31 6.54 -6.65
CA PHE A 221 -12.52 5.78 -6.35
C PHE A 221 -13.12 6.15 -4.99
N SER A 222 -12.28 6.42 -3.98
CA SER A 222 -12.74 6.93 -2.68
C SER A 222 -13.49 8.25 -2.82
N ASP A 223 -12.95 9.19 -3.61
CA ASP A 223 -13.58 10.49 -3.89
C ASP A 223 -14.92 10.35 -4.62
N MET A 224 -15.08 9.26 -5.35
CA MET A 224 -16.33 8.93 -6.02
C MET A 224 -17.32 8.20 -5.10
N GLY A 225 -16.95 7.88 -3.86
CA GLY A 225 -17.78 7.16 -2.88
C GLY A 225 -17.76 5.64 -3.02
N TYR A 226 -16.76 5.06 -3.69
CA TYR A 226 -16.51 3.62 -3.61
C TYR A 226 -15.53 3.33 -2.48
N GLN A 227 -15.64 2.13 -1.88
CA GLN A 227 -14.53 1.60 -1.09
C GLN A 227 -13.51 0.95 -2.04
N ALA A 228 -12.29 1.47 -2.07
CA ALA A 228 -11.22 0.99 -2.93
C ALA A 228 -9.93 0.73 -2.15
N LEU A 229 -9.39 -0.48 -2.29
CA LEU A 229 -8.26 -0.97 -1.52
C LEU A 229 -7.08 -1.27 -2.45
N ASP A 230 -6.00 -0.52 -2.31
CA ASP A 230 -4.72 -0.89 -2.88
C ASP A 230 -4.16 -2.10 -2.10
N ILE A 231 -4.31 -3.29 -2.68
CA ILE A 231 -3.86 -4.58 -2.12
C ILE A 231 -2.48 -5.00 -2.62
N GLY A 232 -1.89 -4.27 -3.58
CA GLY A 232 -0.51 -4.48 -4.04
C GLY A 232 -0.15 -5.95 -4.29
N HIS A 233 0.85 -6.44 -3.56
CA HIS A 233 1.45 -7.76 -3.73
C HIS A 233 0.86 -8.85 -2.82
N ILE A 234 -0.35 -8.63 -2.26
CA ILE A 234 -0.89 -9.44 -1.17
C ILE A 234 -0.81 -10.97 -1.37
N THR A 235 -1.12 -11.48 -2.56
CA THR A 235 -1.09 -12.94 -2.82
C THR A 235 0.33 -13.47 -2.81
N SER A 236 1.25 -12.82 -3.54
CA SER A 236 2.66 -13.22 -3.53
C SER A 236 3.32 -13.06 -2.17
N SER A 237 2.90 -12.05 -1.39
CA SER A 237 3.42 -11.81 -0.05
C SER A 237 2.93 -12.83 0.96
N TYR A 238 1.70 -13.30 0.81
CA TYR A 238 1.18 -14.43 1.55
C TYR A 238 1.96 -15.71 1.25
N ASP A 239 2.10 -16.05 -0.04
CA ASP A 239 2.81 -17.26 -0.49
C ASP A 239 4.25 -17.28 0.01
N GLU A 240 4.94 -16.14 -0.06
CA GLU A 240 6.31 -15.97 0.45
C GLU A 240 6.40 -16.22 1.96
N ALA A 241 5.48 -15.66 2.75
CA ALA A 241 5.47 -15.82 4.20
C ALA A 241 5.31 -17.30 4.61
N ILE A 242 4.41 -18.04 3.96
CA ILE A 242 4.18 -19.46 4.25
C ILE A 242 5.36 -20.33 3.82
N GLN A 243 5.98 -20.02 2.68
CA GLN A 243 7.18 -20.73 2.25
C GLN A 243 8.33 -20.55 3.25
N MET A 244 8.50 -19.34 3.80
CA MET A 244 9.52 -19.07 4.82
C MET A 244 9.29 -19.91 6.08
N GLU A 245 8.05 -20.01 6.58
CA GLU A 245 7.75 -20.89 7.73
C GLU A 245 8.17 -22.33 7.47
N SER A 246 7.89 -22.87 6.28
CA SER A 246 8.25 -24.25 5.93
C SER A 246 9.75 -24.55 5.93
N VAL A 247 10.60 -23.53 5.75
CA VAL A 247 12.07 -23.64 5.73
C VAL A 247 12.67 -23.58 7.13
N TYR A 248 12.04 -22.91 8.09
CA TYR A 248 12.54 -22.81 9.47
C TYR A 248 12.12 -23.99 10.37
N PHE A 249 11.14 -24.79 9.94
CA PHE A 249 10.65 -25.97 10.66
C PHE A 249 11.06 -27.32 10.02
N GLN A 250 12.06 -27.31 9.12
CA GLN A 250 12.80 -28.50 8.67
C GLN A 250 14.24 -28.48 9.22
#